data_AF-A0A9W7A1B1-F1
#
_entry.id   AF-A0A9W7A1B1-F1
#
_cell.length_a   1.000
_cell.length_b   1.000
_cell.length_c   1.000
_cell.angle_alpha   90.00
_cell.angle_beta   90.00
_cell.angle_gamma   90.00
#
_symmetry.space_group_name_H-M   'P 1'
#
loop_
_entity.id
_entity.type
_entity.pdbx_description
1 polymer ?
#
loop_
_entity_poly.entity_id
_entity_poly.type
_entity_poly.pdbx_seq_one_letter_code
_entity_poly.pdbx_strand_id
1 'polypeptide(L)'
;MKQVLLAILAIILLNGASSFSLHSSFGGKKVLRTPSSPVSDEISRSPPTMMPIGVPKVAYRVPGAQSADWVDIYNRLYRERIIFLAQEIDDEIANQIIGVLLYLDSEDSSKPIYLYINSPGGSVLAGLALYDTIRHIKSEVVTINVGLAASMGSFILGAGSKGKR
;
A
#
# COMPACT_ATOMS: atom_id res chain seq x y z
N MET A 1 13.35 -9.44 -27.71
CA MET A 1 14.06 -9.14 -26.45
C MET A 1 15.15 -8.07 -26.58
N LYS A 2 16.02 -8.07 -27.61
CA LYS A 2 17.11 -7.07 -27.72
C LYS A 2 16.65 -5.60 -27.89
N GLN A 3 15.50 -5.35 -28.52
CA GLN A 3 14.99 -3.98 -28.72
C GLN A 3 14.41 -3.33 -27.45
N VAL A 4 13.86 -4.11 -26.51
CA VAL A 4 13.29 -3.59 -25.25
C VAL A 4 14.40 -3.13 -24.30
N LEU A 5 15.53 -3.85 -24.29
CA LEU A 5 16.69 -3.50 -23.46
C LEU A 5 17.36 -2.19 -23.92
N LEU A 6 17.39 -1.90 -25.23
CA LEU A 6 17.91 -0.63 -25.75
C LEU A 6 17.03 0.57 -25.37
N ALA A 7 15.71 0.40 -25.32
CA ALA A 7 14.78 1.47 -24.95
C ALA A 7 14.92 1.86 -23.47
N ILE A 8 15.17 0.90 -22.58
CA ILE A 8 15.37 1.16 -21.15
C ILE A 8 16.71 1.87 -20.89
N LEU A 9 17.76 1.50 -21.63
CA LEU A 9 19.07 2.16 -21.51
C LEU A 9 19.05 3.63 -22.01
N ALA A 10 18.22 3.94 -23.01
CA ALA A 10 18.08 5.29 -23.55
C ALA A 10 17.35 6.27 -22.59
N ILE A 11 16.40 5.77 -21.79
CA ILE A 11 15.65 6.58 -20.82
C ILE A 11 16.53 6.99 -19.63
N ILE A 12 17.47 6.12 -19.22
CA ILE A 12 18.40 6.40 -18.12
C ILE A 12 19.46 7.44 -18.52
N LEU A 13 19.88 7.45 -19.79
CA LEU A 13 20.86 8.43 -20.29
C LEU A 13 20.25 9.82 -20.56
N LEU A 14 18.93 9.94 -20.79
CA LEU A 14 18.28 11.24 -21.04
C LEU A 14 17.96 12.05 -19.78
N ASN A 15 17.83 11.42 -18.61
CA ASN A 15 17.41 12.09 -17.37
C ASN A 15 18.56 12.60 -16.48
N GLY A 16 19.79 12.61 -17.00
CA GLY A 16 21.00 12.94 -16.23
C GLY A 16 21.40 14.42 -16.11
N ALA A 17 20.60 15.38 -16.61
CA ALA A 17 21.02 16.78 -16.62
C ALA A 17 19.86 17.78 -16.47
N SER A 18 19.61 18.24 -15.22
CA SER A 18 19.00 19.54 -14.84
C SER A 18 18.53 19.41 -13.37
N SER A 19 18.87 20.24 -12.38
CA SER A 19 18.96 21.70 -12.41
C SER A 19 19.75 22.23 -11.20
N PHE A 20 20.67 23.15 -11.47
CA PHE A 20 21.30 24.06 -10.52
C PHE A 20 20.70 25.44 -10.80
N SER A 21 20.09 26.11 -9.81
CA SER A 21 19.80 27.56 -9.88
C SER A 21 19.55 28.16 -8.51
N LEU A 22 20.52 28.95 -8.07
CA LEU A 22 20.43 30.01 -7.07
C LEU A 22 19.74 31.22 -7.70
N HIS A 23 18.76 31.83 -7.02
CA HIS A 23 18.36 33.21 -7.30
C HIS A 23 17.98 33.95 -6.01
N SER A 24 18.73 35.02 -5.74
CA SER A 24 18.43 36.08 -4.78
C SER A 24 18.03 37.34 -5.55
N SER A 25 17.02 38.09 -5.09
CA SER A 25 16.83 39.54 -5.33
C SER A 25 15.59 40.01 -4.55
N PHE A 26 15.68 40.81 -3.48
CA PHE A 26 15.79 42.29 -3.40
C PHE A 26 14.57 43.08 -3.94
N GLY A 27 13.98 43.91 -3.06
CA GLY A 27 13.42 45.22 -3.48
C GLY A 27 11.91 45.48 -3.31
N GLY A 28 11.54 46.01 -2.14
CA GLY A 28 10.71 47.22 -1.94
C GLY A 28 9.42 47.49 -2.72
N LYS A 29 8.32 47.73 -1.98
CA LYS A 29 7.56 49.01 -1.94
C LYS A 29 6.41 48.91 -0.92
N LYS A 30 6.47 49.72 0.15
CA LYS A 30 5.35 49.99 1.06
C LYS A 30 4.41 50.99 0.40
N VAL A 31 3.14 50.64 0.25
CA VAL A 31 2.07 51.56 -0.14
C VAL A 31 1.09 51.65 1.03
N LEU A 32 1.04 52.81 1.69
CA LEU A 32 0.00 53.14 2.66
C LEU A 32 -1.31 53.44 1.91
N ARG A 33 -2.41 52.81 2.33
CA ARG A 33 -3.78 53.28 2.06
C ARG A 33 -4.54 53.39 3.37
N THR A 34 -5.19 54.54 3.54
CA THR A 34 -6.10 54.93 4.63
C THR A 34 -7.46 54.21 4.53
N PRO A 35 -8.27 54.22 5.60
CA PRO A 35 -9.29 53.21 5.86
C PRO A 35 -10.63 53.58 5.23
N SER A 36 -11.35 52.61 4.65
CA SER A 36 -12.79 52.76 4.43
C SER A 36 -13.52 51.42 4.25
N SER A 37 -14.70 51.38 4.87
CA SER A 37 -15.78 50.37 4.87
C SER A 37 -15.67 49.21 5.89
N PRO A 38 -16.74 48.97 6.68
CA PRO A 38 -16.82 47.83 7.58
C PRO A 38 -17.06 46.56 6.76
N VAL A 39 -16.10 45.64 6.83
CA VAL A 39 -16.18 44.32 6.20
C VAL A 39 -17.26 43.53 6.94
N SER A 40 -18.32 43.15 6.21
CA SER A 40 -19.32 42.18 6.63
C SER A 40 -18.63 40.87 7.02
N ASP A 41 -19.00 40.31 8.18
CA ASP A 41 -18.50 39.06 8.74
C ASP A 41 -18.39 37.94 7.70
N GLU A 42 -17.23 37.83 7.07
CA GLU A 42 -16.84 36.69 6.26
C GLU A 42 -16.53 35.58 7.27
N ILE A 43 -17.55 34.78 7.58
CA ILE A 43 -17.41 33.53 8.32
C ILE A 43 -16.33 32.73 7.57
N SER A 44 -15.11 32.78 8.09
CA SER A 44 -13.97 31.96 7.69
C SER A 44 -14.37 30.51 7.92
N ARG A 45 -15.08 29.94 6.94
CA ARG A 45 -15.22 28.51 6.80
C ARG A 45 -13.84 28.04 6.36
N SER A 46 -13.02 27.67 7.33
CA SER A 46 -11.88 26.81 7.05
C SER A 46 -12.39 25.69 6.13
N PRO A 47 -11.70 25.40 5.00
CA PRO A 47 -12.06 24.24 4.22
C PRO A 47 -12.10 23.06 5.19
N PRO A 48 -13.12 22.17 5.10
CA PRO A 48 -13.20 21.04 6.02
C PRO A 48 -11.85 20.35 5.96
N THR A 49 -11.09 20.44 7.06
CA THR A 49 -9.83 19.75 7.18
C THR A 49 -10.19 18.30 7.03
N MET A 50 -9.90 17.75 5.86
CA MET A 50 -10.13 16.35 5.57
C MET A 50 -9.40 15.62 6.68
N MET A 51 -10.17 15.06 7.62
CA MET A 51 -9.57 14.22 8.63
C MET A 51 -8.88 13.12 7.84
N PRO A 52 -7.59 12.81 8.10
CA PRO A 52 -7.01 11.62 7.54
C PRO A 52 -7.98 10.51 7.90
N ILE A 53 -8.51 9.82 6.88
CA ILE A 53 -9.35 8.65 7.11
C ILE A 53 -8.42 7.68 7.83
N GLY A 54 -8.48 7.70 9.16
CA GLY A 54 -7.82 6.71 10.00
C GLY A 54 -8.34 5.35 9.61
N VAL A 55 -7.58 4.30 9.91
CA VAL A 55 -8.00 2.94 9.60
C VAL A 55 -9.38 2.71 10.27
N PRO A 56 -10.43 2.40 9.49
CA PRO A 56 -11.75 2.19 10.06
C PRO A 56 -11.73 1.06 11.08
N LYS A 57 -12.37 1.29 12.23
CA LYS A 57 -12.53 0.29 13.28
C LYS A 57 -13.88 -0.38 13.18
N VAL A 58 -13.90 -1.69 13.36
CA VAL A 58 -15.11 -2.52 13.37
C VAL A 58 -15.25 -3.21 14.71
N ALA A 59 -16.50 -3.35 15.17
CA ALA A 59 -16.80 -4.09 16.37
C ALA A 59 -16.54 -5.59 16.14
N TYR A 60 -15.71 -6.19 16.99
CA TYR A 60 -15.43 -7.62 16.99
C TYR A 60 -15.75 -8.21 18.36
N ARG A 61 -16.55 -9.29 18.37
CA ARG A 61 -16.87 -10.02 19.58
C ARG A 61 -16.06 -11.29 19.62
N VAL A 62 -15.09 -11.35 20.54
CA VAL A 62 -14.38 -12.61 20.82
C VAL A 62 -15.39 -13.61 21.38
N PRO A 63 -15.39 -14.87 20.92
CA PRO A 63 -16.23 -15.91 21.51
C PRO A 63 -16.00 -16.00 23.03
N GLY A 64 -17.04 -15.74 23.83
CA GLY A 64 -16.97 -15.75 25.29
C GLY A 64 -16.70 -14.41 25.98
N ALA A 65 -16.47 -13.32 25.25
CA ALA A 65 -16.31 -11.98 25.84
C ALA A 65 -17.67 -11.29 26.09
N GLN A 66 -17.75 -10.53 27.19
CA GLN A 66 -18.95 -9.75 27.55
C GLN A 66 -19.09 -8.46 26.74
N SER A 67 -17.98 -7.92 26.21
CA SER A 67 -17.93 -6.69 25.43
C SER A 67 -17.40 -6.94 24.02
N ALA A 68 -17.82 -6.10 23.07
CA ALA A 68 -17.20 -6.04 21.75
C ALA A 68 -15.97 -5.12 21.80
N ASP A 69 -14.85 -5.60 21.27
CA ASP A 69 -13.64 -4.81 21.11
C ASP A 69 -13.68 -4.11 19.74
N TRP A 70 -13.15 -2.89 19.69
CA TRP A 70 -13.02 -2.13 18.44
C TRP A 70 -11.67 -2.41 17.82
N VAL A 71 -11.65 -3.23 16.78
CA VAL A 71 -10.42 -3.65 16.08
C VAL A 71 -10.34 -2.99 14.72
N ASP A 72 -9.12 -2.78 14.23
CA ASP A 72 -8.89 -2.27 12.89
C ASP A 72 -9.41 -3.25 11.84
N ILE A 73 -9.91 -2.73 10.72
CA ILE A 73 -10.50 -3.55 9.66
C ILE A 73 -9.52 -4.61 9.11
N TYR A 74 -8.24 -4.27 8.94
CA TYR A 74 -7.23 -5.23 8.47
C TYR A 74 -7.02 -6.37 9.47
N ASN A 75 -6.99 -6.06 10.77
CA ASN A 75 -6.89 -7.09 11.82
C ASN A 75 -8.12 -8.00 11.84
N ARG A 76 -9.31 -7.46 11.51
CA ARG A 76 -10.52 -8.28 11.35
C ARG A 76 -10.43 -9.18 10.12
N LEU A 77 -9.91 -8.67 8.99
CA LEU A 77 -9.78 -9.40 7.74
C LEU A 77 -8.72 -10.51 7.81
N TYR A 78 -7.60 -10.29 8.51
CA TYR A 78 -6.60 -11.35 8.73
C TYR A 78 -7.18 -12.56 9.45
N ARG A 79 -8.08 -12.36 10.43
CA ARG A 79 -8.80 -13.45 11.11
C ARG A 79 -9.75 -14.22 10.18
N GLU A 80 -10.27 -13.55 9.16
CA GLU A 80 -11.07 -14.17 8.09
C GLU A 80 -10.18 -14.73 6.95
N ARG A 81 -8.86 -14.81 7.17
CA ARG A 81 -7.85 -15.34 6.24
C ARG A 81 -7.71 -14.52 4.95
N ILE A 82 -7.96 -13.21 5.04
CA ILE A 82 -7.84 -12.26 3.94
C ILE A 82 -6.64 -11.34 4.20
N ILE A 83 -5.67 -11.36 3.28
CA ILE A 83 -4.42 -10.60 3.36
C ILE A 83 -4.33 -9.63 2.17
N PHE A 84 -3.81 -8.42 2.39
CA PHE A 84 -3.59 -7.43 1.34
C PHE A 84 -2.10 -7.15 1.13
N LEU A 85 -1.66 -7.25 -0.11
CA LEU A 85 -0.40 -6.71 -0.60
C LEU A 85 -0.71 -5.47 -1.44
N ALA A 86 -0.83 -4.31 -0.78
CA ALA A 86 -1.33 -3.07 -1.40
C ALA A 86 -0.25 -2.00 -1.61
N GLN A 87 1.03 -2.36 -1.49
CA GLN A 87 2.17 -1.46 -1.61
C GLN A 87 3.35 -2.12 -2.30
N GLU A 88 4.45 -1.39 -2.42
CA GLU A 88 5.73 -1.92 -2.90
C GLU A 88 6.21 -3.08 -2.00
N ILE A 89 6.80 -4.10 -2.63
CA ILE A 89 7.33 -5.26 -1.94
C ILE A 89 8.74 -4.94 -1.45
N ASP A 90 8.89 -4.76 -0.14
CA ASP A 90 10.16 -4.67 0.55
C ASP A 90 10.29 -5.79 1.59
N ASP A 91 11.44 -5.85 2.26
CA ASP A 91 11.71 -6.89 3.26
C ASP A 91 10.75 -6.79 4.46
N GLU A 92 10.31 -5.59 4.84
CA GLU A 92 9.41 -5.39 5.97
C GLU A 92 8.02 -5.98 5.68
N ILE A 93 7.41 -5.60 4.55
CA ILE A 93 6.09 -6.09 4.14
C ILE A 93 6.12 -7.57 3.81
N ALA A 94 7.16 -8.03 3.13
CA ALA A 94 7.31 -9.46 2.85
C ALA A 94 7.35 -10.27 4.16
N ASN A 95 8.15 -9.85 5.14
CA ASN A 95 8.22 -10.52 6.43
C ASN A 95 6.90 -10.50 7.20
N GLN A 96 6.16 -9.38 7.16
CA GLN A 96 4.82 -9.29 7.76
C GLN A 96 3.85 -10.29 7.12
N ILE A 97 3.77 -10.32 5.79
CA ILE A 97 2.88 -11.23 5.05
C ILE A 97 3.27 -12.69 5.29
N ILE A 98 4.58 -13.01 5.25
CA ILE A 98 5.10 -14.35 5.55
C ILE A 98 4.68 -14.79 6.96
N GLY A 99 4.80 -13.90 7.96
CA GLY A 99 4.36 -14.19 9.32
C GLY A 99 2.88 -14.52 9.41
N VAL A 100 2.02 -13.74 8.73
CA VAL A 100 0.58 -14.00 8.70
C VAL A 100 0.27 -15.31 7.97
N LEU A 101 0.92 -15.61 6.85
CA LEU A 101 0.73 -16.86 6.11
C LEU A 101 1.05 -18.09 6.96
N LEU A 102 2.19 -18.07 7.65
CA LEU A 102 2.60 -19.16 8.54
C LEU A 102 1.64 -19.32 9.73
N TYR A 103 1.18 -18.20 10.30
CA TYR A 103 0.20 -18.22 11.38
C TYR A 103 -1.12 -18.86 10.93
N LEU A 104 -1.68 -18.42 9.81
CA LEU A 104 -2.95 -18.94 9.30
C LEU A 104 -2.87 -20.42 8.90
N ASP A 105 -1.73 -20.86 8.36
CA ASP A 105 -1.48 -22.27 8.07
C ASP A 105 -1.43 -23.12 9.34
N SER A 106 -0.80 -22.60 10.41
CA SER A 106 -0.74 -23.26 11.71
C SER A 106 -2.10 -23.33 12.42
N GLU A 107 -2.96 -22.33 12.22
CA GLU A 107 -4.29 -22.29 12.84
C GLU A 107 -5.24 -23.32 12.21
N ASP A 108 -5.28 -23.38 10.88
CA ASP A 108 -6.10 -24.36 10.15
C ASP A 108 -5.60 -24.52 8.71
N SER A 109 -4.73 -25.50 8.48
CA SER A 109 -4.17 -25.77 7.15
C SER A 109 -5.17 -26.28 6.09
N SER A 110 -6.41 -26.61 6.48
CA SER A 110 -7.44 -27.09 5.54
C SER A 110 -8.17 -25.96 4.82
N LYS A 111 -8.09 -24.73 5.34
CA LYS A 111 -8.82 -23.58 4.82
C LYS A 111 -7.96 -22.75 3.89
N PRO A 112 -8.53 -22.23 2.79
CA PRO A 112 -7.81 -21.35 1.88
C PRO A 112 -7.43 -20.02 2.55
N ILE A 113 -6.39 -19.40 2.03
CA ILE A 113 -5.96 -18.04 2.38
C ILE A 113 -6.13 -17.16 1.14
N TYR A 114 -6.75 -16.01 1.29
CA TYR A 114 -7.01 -15.07 0.19
C TYR A 114 -5.98 -13.93 0.23
N LEU A 115 -5.14 -13.87 -0.80
CA LEU A 115 -4.14 -12.82 -0.98
C LEU A 115 -4.59 -11.86 -2.08
N TYR A 116 -5.00 -10.66 -1.67
CA TYR A 116 -5.34 -9.57 -2.57
C TYR A 116 -4.09 -8.78 -2.92
N ILE A 117 -3.84 -8.58 -4.21
CA ILE A 117 -2.60 -7.98 -4.73
C ILE A 117 -2.93 -6.69 -5.48
N ASN A 118 -2.36 -5.59 -5.00
CA ASN A 118 -2.31 -4.28 -5.64
C ASN A 118 -0.91 -3.70 -5.44
N SER A 119 0.06 -4.18 -6.21
CA SER A 119 1.47 -3.83 -6.05
C SER A 119 2.15 -3.53 -7.39
N PRO A 120 2.97 -2.46 -7.46
CA PRO A 120 3.83 -2.20 -8.61
C PRO A 120 5.03 -3.17 -8.69
N GLY A 121 5.23 -4.04 -7.69
CA GLY A 121 6.40 -4.90 -7.56
C GLY A 121 7.31 -4.41 -6.44
N GLY A 122 8.62 -4.68 -6.54
CA GLY A 122 9.61 -4.27 -5.55
C GLY A 122 10.83 -5.19 -5.55
N SER A 123 11.40 -5.42 -4.36
CA SER A 123 12.55 -6.29 -4.11
C SER A 123 12.29 -7.72 -4.59
N VAL A 124 13.21 -8.23 -5.42
CA VAL A 124 13.16 -9.60 -5.93
C VAL A 124 13.40 -10.61 -4.81
N LEU A 125 14.34 -10.35 -3.89
CA LEU A 125 14.63 -11.27 -2.79
C LEU A 125 13.44 -11.37 -1.82
N ALA A 126 12.85 -10.23 -1.45
CA ALA A 126 11.66 -10.17 -0.62
C ALA A 126 10.49 -10.93 -1.27
N GLY A 127 10.26 -10.70 -2.57
CA GLY A 127 9.20 -11.38 -3.31
C GLY A 127 9.46 -12.89 -3.49
N LEU A 128 10.73 -13.33 -3.59
CA LEU A 128 11.09 -14.75 -3.62
C LEU A 128 10.85 -15.42 -2.27
N ALA A 129 11.20 -14.77 -1.15
CA ALA A 129 10.90 -15.31 0.18
C ALA A 129 9.39 -15.51 0.38
N LEU A 130 8.58 -14.55 -0.10
CA LEU A 130 7.13 -14.67 -0.08
C LEU A 130 6.62 -15.79 -1.01
N TYR A 131 7.17 -15.90 -2.22
CA TYR A 131 6.87 -16.98 -3.16
C TYR A 131 7.15 -18.35 -2.55
N ASP A 132 8.33 -18.53 -1.96
CA ASP A 132 8.73 -19.80 -1.34
C ASP A 132 7.82 -20.16 -0.17
N THR A 133 7.40 -19.16 0.61
CA THR A 133 6.43 -19.36 1.70
C THR A 133 5.07 -19.82 1.17
N ILE A 134 4.56 -19.21 0.09
CA ILE A 134 3.31 -19.63 -0.56
C ILE A 134 3.40 -21.09 -1.04
N ARG A 135 4.58 -21.55 -1.46
CA ARG A 135 4.80 -22.94 -1.87
C ARG A 135 5.05 -23.90 -0.71
N HIS A 136 5.51 -23.39 0.42
CA HIS A 136 5.85 -24.19 1.60
C HIS A 136 4.62 -24.56 2.44
N ILE A 137 3.68 -23.63 2.60
CA ILE A 137 2.49 -23.85 3.43
C ILE A 137 1.53 -24.87 2.82
N LYS A 138 0.76 -25.54 3.67
CA LYS A 138 -0.21 -26.57 3.24
C LYS A 138 -1.52 -25.96 2.76
N SER A 139 -1.91 -24.83 3.35
CA SER A 139 -3.10 -24.06 2.98
C SER A 139 -3.02 -23.62 1.53
N GLU A 140 -4.13 -23.75 0.82
CA GLU A 140 -4.21 -23.22 -0.55
C GLU A 140 -4.26 -21.69 -0.54
N VAL A 141 -3.38 -21.06 -1.31
CA VAL A 141 -3.35 -19.61 -1.45
C VAL A 141 -4.11 -19.19 -2.71
N VAL A 142 -5.22 -18.50 -2.52
CA VAL A 142 -6.01 -17.87 -3.57
C VAL A 142 -5.46 -16.47 -3.78
N THR A 143 -5.00 -16.16 -4.99
CA THR A 143 -4.45 -14.84 -5.32
C THR A 143 -5.44 -14.06 -6.17
N ILE A 144 -5.69 -12.80 -5.82
CA ILE A 144 -6.68 -11.96 -6.52
C ILE A 144 -6.02 -10.63 -6.85
N ASN A 145 -5.90 -10.30 -8.14
CA ASN A 145 -5.44 -8.97 -8.55
C ASN A 145 -6.55 -7.94 -8.36
N VAL A 146 -6.24 -6.84 -7.67
CA VAL A 146 -7.12 -5.68 -7.53
C VAL A 146 -6.33 -4.44 -7.90
N GLY A 147 -6.62 -3.88 -9.06
CA GLY A 147 -5.85 -2.77 -9.60
C GLY A 147 -4.62 -3.26 -10.36
N LEU A 148 -3.43 -3.07 -9.80
CA LEU A 148 -2.16 -3.34 -10.47
C LEU A 148 -1.41 -4.52 -9.83
N ALA A 149 -0.96 -5.47 -10.65
CA ALA A 149 0.06 -6.43 -10.28
C ALA A 149 1.17 -6.40 -11.33
N ALA A 150 2.26 -5.68 -11.04
CA ALA A 150 3.41 -5.53 -11.94
C ALA A 150 4.69 -6.13 -11.34
N SER A 151 5.64 -6.53 -12.19
CA SER A 151 6.94 -7.08 -11.77
C SER A 151 6.77 -8.21 -10.73
N MET A 152 7.42 -8.13 -9.56
CA MET A 152 7.26 -9.13 -8.48
C MET A 152 5.82 -9.28 -7.99
N GLY A 153 4.97 -8.26 -8.10
CA GLY A 153 3.53 -8.37 -7.83
C GLY A 153 2.84 -9.34 -8.80
N SER A 154 3.18 -9.27 -10.09
CA SER A 154 2.68 -10.22 -11.11
C SER A 154 3.23 -11.64 -10.90
N PHE A 155 4.46 -11.75 -10.42
CA PHE A 155 5.10 -13.02 -10.11
C PHE A 155 4.39 -13.73 -8.95
N ILE A 156 4.11 -12.99 -7.88
CA ILE A 156 3.37 -13.50 -6.70
C ILE A 156 1.92 -13.82 -7.08
N LEU A 157 1.26 -13.02 -7.91
CA LEU A 157 -0.06 -13.36 -8.44
C LEU A 157 -0.04 -14.70 -9.19
N GLY A 158 1.01 -14.96 -9.96
CA GLY A 158 1.22 -16.25 -10.61
C GLY A 158 1.47 -17.42 -9.65
N ALA A 159 1.89 -17.13 -8.41
CA ALA A 159 2.27 -18.10 -7.39
C ALA A 159 1.08 -18.79 -6.72
N GLY A 160 -0.13 -18.24 -6.83
CA GLY A 160 -1.33 -18.83 -6.23
C GLY A 160 -1.57 -20.29 -6.66
N SER A 161 -2.41 -20.97 -5.88
CA SER A 161 -2.77 -22.37 -6.13
C SER A 161 -3.36 -22.55 -7.53
N LYS A 162 -3.06 -23.68 -8.17
CA LYS A 162 -3.51 -23.96 -9.53
C LYS A 162 -5.04 -23.91 -9.61
N GLY A 163 -5.57 -23.09 -10.52
CA GLY A 163 -7.01 -22.88 -10.68
C GLY A 163 -7.64 -21.88 -9.70
N LYS A 164 -6.84 -21.21 -8.86
CA LYS A 164 -7.30 -20.24 -7.85
C LYS A 164 -6.50 -18.92 -7.93
N ARG A 165 -6.25 -18.45 -9.16
CA ARG A 165 -5.54 -17.21 -9.48
C ARG A 165 -6.38 -16.35 -10.39
#